data_AF-A0A6A5UGN8-F1
#
_entry.id   AF-A0A6A5UGN8-F1
#
_cell.length_a   1.000
_cell.length_b   1.000
_cell.length_c   1.000
_cell.angle_alpha   90.00
_cell.angle_beta   90.00
_cell.angle_gamma   90.00
#
_symmetry.space_group_name_H-M   'P 1'
#
loop_
_entity.id
_entity.type
_entity.pdbx_description
1 polymer ?
#
loop_
_entity_poly.entity_id
_entity_poly.type
_entity_poly.pdbx_seq_one_letter_code
_entity_poly.pdbx_strand_id
1 'polypeptide(L)'
;RTINQTHYLCYQPALLSMETKKGYNDELDANFKLAMWTTAWQVGISWFTRQGTACTPLPGVIVYGHVWELQWAVDTVDTVYFIKHPEPIGNTATVAGCYRLLAAIRYLVSVWSEEVFLPWFIETVVRGESN
;
A
#
# COMPACT_ATOMS: atom_id res chain seq x y z
N ARG A 1 15.75 -21.23 5.19
CA ARG A 1 15.80 -20.12 6.17
C ARG A 1 14.63 -19.20 5.82
N THR A 2 13.57 -19.19 6.62
CA THR A 2 12.37 -18.37 6.36
C THR A 2 12.65 -16.96 6.85
N ILE A 3 12.64 -15.97 5.95
CA ILE A 3 12.82 -14.56 6.32
C ILE A 3 11.45 -14.06 6.73
N ASN A 4 11.29 -13.71 8.00
CA ASN A 4 10.07 -13.04 8.46
C ASN A 4 10.13 -11.58 7.98
N GLN A 5 9.28 -11.25 6.99
CA GLN A 5 9.20 -9.92 6.38
C GLN A 5 8.96 -8.82 7.43
N THR A 6 8.32 -9.14 8.56
CA THR A 6 7.97 -8.17 9.61
C THR A 6 9.17 -7.63 10.39
N HIS A 7 10.30 -8.34 10.41
CA HIS A 7 11.47 -7.93 11.21
C HIS A 7 12.24 -6.73 10.61
N TYR A 8 12.07 -6.45 9.31
CA TYR A 8 12.64 -5.27 8.66
C TYR A 8 11.68 -4.06 8.63
N LEU A 9 10.39 -4.29 8.81
CA LEU A 9 9.35 -3.25 8.74
C LEU A 9 9.47 -2.20 9.86
N CYS A 10 10.11 -2.52 10.98
CA CYS A 10 10.32 -1.55 12.07
C CYS A 10 11.30 -0.43 11.71
N TYR A 11 12.15 -0.61 10.70
CA TYR A 11 13.10 0.40 10.23
C TYR A 11 12.72 1.01 8.87
N GLN A 12 11.79 0.38 8.17
CA GLN A 12 11.27 0.82 6.87
C GLN A 12 9.76 0.57 6.87
N PRO A 13 8.94 1.51 7.37
CA PRO A 13 7.50 1.34 7.34
C PRO A 13 7.07 1.04 5.90
N ALA A 14 6.22 0.02 5.75
CA ALA A 14 5.75 -0.38 4.43
C ALA A 14 4.94 0.76 3.82
N LEU A 15 5.56 1.47 2.88
CA LEU A 15 4.91 2.43 1.99
C LEU A 15 3.98 1.72 0.99
N LEU A 16 4.34 0.50 0.61
CA LEU A 16 3.73 -0.29 -0.44
C LEU A 16 3.58 -1.73 0.04
N SER A 17 2.37 -2.27 -0.04
CA SER A 17 2.11 -3.69 0.20
C SER A 17 1.93 -4.44 -1.13
N MET A 18 2.51 -5.64 -1.23
CA MET A 18 2.46 -6.48 -2.43
C MET A 18 1.98 -7.88 -2.08
N GLU A 19 0.87 -8.31 -2.69
CA GLU A 19 0.38 -9.69 -2.60
C GLU A 19 0.58 -10.40 -3.95
N THR A 20 1.12 -11.62 -3.91
CA THR A 20 1.34 -12.45 -5.11
C THR A 20 0.43 -13.67 -5.10
N LYS A 21 -0.35 -13.86 -6.17
CA LYS A 21 -1.26 -15.00 -6.31
C LYS A 21 -0.83 -15.93 -7.44
N LYS A 22 -0.98 -17.25 -7.22
CA LYS A 22 -0.63 -18.29 -8.20
C LYS A 22 -1.70 -18.53 -9.28
N GLY A 23 -2.78 -17.75 -9.33
CA GLY A 23 -3.85 -17.88 -10.32
C GLY A 23 -4.75 -16.64 -10.36
N TYR A 24 -5.62 -16.55 -11.38
CA TYR A 24 -6.40 -15.35 -11.72
C TYR A 24 -7.63 -15.11 -10.82
N ASN A 25 -8.13 -16.14 -10.12
CA ASN A 25 -9.48 -16.12 -9.51
C ASN A 25 -9.52 -15.85 -8.00
N ASP A 26 -8.53 -15.15 -7.45
CA ASP A 26 -8.44 -14.95 -6.00
C ASP A 26 -8.30 -13.48 -5.58
N GLU A 27 -9.01 -12.62 -6.30
CA GLU A 27 -9.07 -11.17 -6.08
C GLU A 27 -9.74 -10.81 -4.76
N LEU A 28 -10.79 -11.51 -4.37
CA LEU A 28 -11.45 -11.29 -3.09
C LEU A 28 -10.51 -11.59 -1.91
N ASP A 29 -9.74 -12.69 -1.94
CA ASP A 29 -8.76 -12.98 -0.88
C ASP A 29 -7.57 -12.02 -0.92
N ALA A 30 -7.13 -11.60 -2.10
CA ALA A 30 -6.04 -10.61 -2.22
C ALA A 30 -6.47 -9.26 -1.65
N ASN A 31 -7.67 -8.79 -2.00
CA ASN A 31 -8.28 -7.58 -1.46
C ASN A 31 -8.50 -7.72 0.05
N PHE A 32 -8.98 -8.87 0.53
CA PHE A 32 -9.17 -9.14 1.95
C PHE A 32 -7.85 -9.07 2.73
N LYS A 33 -6.78 -9.65 2.19
CA LYS A 33 -5.44 -9.55 2.81
C LYS A 33 -4.93 -8.12 2.80
N LEU A 34 -5.04 -7.40 1.68
CA LEU A 34 -4.66 -5.98 1.61
C LEU A 34 -5.47 -5.14 2.61
N ALA A 35 -6.77 -5.38 2.75
CA ALA A 35 -7.64 -4.77 3.75
C ALA A 35 -7.14 -5.07 5.17
N MET A 36 -6.93 -6.34 5.50
CA MET A 36 -6.43 -6.75 6.81
C MET A 36 -5.10 -6.08 7.15
N TRP A 37 -4.14 -6.07 6.22
CA TRP A 37 -2.84 -5.42 6.43
C TRP A 37 -2.97 -3.90 6.60
N THR A 38 -3.78 -3.25 5.76
CA THR A 38 -4.03 -1.80 5.83
C THR A 38 -4.66 -1.43 7.16
N THR A 39 -5.71 -2.15 7.57
CA THR A 39 -6.38 -1.92 8.86
C THR A 39 -5.47 -2.21 10.04
N ALA A 40 -4.69 -3.30 10.01
CA ALA A 40 -3.74 -3.60 11.08
C ALA A 40 -2.69 -2.49 11.24
N TRP A 41 -2.19 -1.95 10.11
CA TRP A 41 -1.27 -0.84 10.14
C TRP A 41 -1.93 0.46 10.65
N GLN A 42 -3.14 0.79 10.18
CA GLN A 42 -3.93 1.93 10.65
C GLN A 42 -4.21 1.88 12.15
N VAL A 43 -4.62 0.71 12.68
CA VAL A 43 -4.79 0.49 14.12
C VAL A 43 -3.47 0.62 14.87
N GLY A 44 -2.37 0.21 14.26
CA GLY A 44 -1.03 0.35 14.85
C GLY A 44 -0.62 1.82 15.01
N ILE A 45 -0.86 2.64 13.98
CA ILE A 45 -0.51 4.07 14.03
C ILE A 45 -1.55 4.92 14.76
N SER A 46 -2.79 4.44 14.93
CA SER A 46 -3.88 5.24 15.48
C SER A 46 -3.60 5.76 16.89
N TRP A 47 -2.81 5.01 17.67
CA TRP A 47 -2.32 5.40 18.99
C TRP A 47 -1.55 6.73 19.00
N PHE A 48 -0.90 7.06 17.88
CA PHE A 48 -0.08 8.26 17.72
C PHE A 48 -0.79 9.35 16.91
N THR A 49 -2.04 9.11 16.50
CA THR A 49 -2.85 10.07 15.74
C THR A 49 -3.99 10.60 16.58
N ARG A 50 -4.47 11.81 16.24
CA ARG A 50 -5.69 12.33 16.87
C ARG A 50 -6.90 11.49 16.46
N GLN A 51 -7.85 11.34 17.37
CA GLN A 51 -9.09 10.62 17.09
C GLN A 51 -9.81 11.23 15.88
N GLY A 52 -10.23 10.37 14.95
CA GLY A 52 -10.90 10.80 13.71
C GLY A 52 -9.97 11.31 12.61
N THR A 53 -8.64 11.20 12.77
CA THR A 53 -7.72 11.52 11.68
C THR A 53 -7.81 10.46 10.59
N ALA A 54 -8.20 10.88 9.38
CA ALA A 54 -8.24 9.98 8.23
C ALA A 54 -6.82 9.61 7.78
N CYS A 55 -6.61 8.34 7.49
CA CYS A 55 -5.39 7.87 6.88
C CYS A 55 -5.26 8.39 5.43
N THR A 56 -4.05 8.81 5.03
CA THR A 56 -3.78 9.06 3.61
C THR A 56 -4.03 7.77 2.80
N PRO A 57 -4.59 7.82 1.58
CA PRO A 57 -4.79 6.64 0.76
C PRO A 57 -3.49 5.84 0.57
N LEU A 58 -3.51 4.54 0.84
CA LEU A 58 -2.30 3.69 0.74
C LEU A 58 -2.33 2.85 -0.54
N PRO A 59 -1.21 2.77 -1.29
CA PRO A 59 -1.13 1.93 -2.47
C PRO A 59 -0.95 0.46 -2.08
N GLY A 60 -1.80 -0.39 -2.63
CA GLY A 60 -1.70 -1.84 -2.62
C GLY A 60 -1.47 -2.38 -4.02
N VAL A 61 -0.55 -3.32 -4.18
CA VAL A 61 -0.26 -3.94 -5.48
C VAL A 61 -0.59 -5.42 -5.44
N ILE A 62 -1.36 -5.87 -6.43
CA ILE A 62 -1.69 -7.29 -6.58
C ILE A 62 -1.04 -7.82 -7.85
N VAL A 63 -0.39 -8.98 -7.71
CA VAL A 63 0.32 -9.64 -8.79
C VAL A 63 -0.36 -10.95 -9.15
N TYR A 64 -0.89 -11.02 -10.38
CA TYR A 64 -1.50 -12.22 -10.96
C TYR A 64 -0.69 -12.69 -12.16
N GLY A 65 0.08 -13.78 -11.98
CA GLY A 65 0.99 -14.27 -13.01
C GLY A 65 1.99 -13.18 -13.41
N HIS A 66 1.84 -12.64 -14.63
CA HIS A 66 2.68 -11.54 -15.12
C HIS A 66 2.07 -10.15 -14.91
N VAL A 67 0.80 -10.03 -14.55
CA VAL A 67 0.06 -8.75 -14.49
C VAL A 67 0.19 -8.14 -13.10
N TRP A 68 0.47 -6.84 -13.05
CA TRP A 68 0.59 -6.07 -11.82
C TRP A 68 -0.50 -5.00 -11.80
N GLU A 69 -1.42 -5.12 -10.84
CA GLU A 69 -2.55 -4.21 -10.64
C GLU A 69 -2.30 -3.32 -9.42
N LEU A 70 -2.68 -2.05 -9.52
CA LEU A 70 -2.64 -1.10 -8.41
C LEU A 70 -4.05 -0.90 -7.86
N GLN A 71 -4.16 -0.88 -6.54
CA GLN A 71 -5.34 -0.52 -5.81
C GLN A 71 -4.98 0.51 -4.74
N TRP A 72 -5.93 1.34 -4.35
CA TRP A 72 -5.79 2.30 -3.27
C TRP A 72 -6.71 1.92 -2.13
N ALA A 73 -6.14 1.68 -0.95
CA ALA A 73 -6.89 1.57 0.28
C ALA A 73 -7.19 2.99 0.78
N VAL A 74 -8.46 3.38 0.73
CA VAL A 74 -8.95 4.69 1.12
C VAL A 74 -9.72 4.55 2.42
N ASP A 75 -9.15 5.13 3.47
CA ASP A 75 -9.80 5.19 4.77
C ASP A 75 -10.88 6.25 4.78
N THR A 76 -12.05 5.89 5.29
CA THR A 76 -13.14 6.83 5.54
C THR A 76 -13.57 6.66 6.98
N VAL A 77 -14.44 7.55 7.48
CA VAL A 77 -14.88 7.54 8.88
C VAL A 77 -15.43 6.17 9.30
N ASP A 78 -16.10 5.46 8.40
CA ASP A 78 -16.85 4.24 8.72
C ASP A 78 -16.30 2.97 8.04
N THR A 79 -15.47 3.08 7.00
CA THR A 79 -15.06 1.94 6.16
C THR A 79 -13.77 2.22 5.37
N VAL A 80 -12.99 1.17 5.10
CA VAL A 80 -11.87 1.22 4.15
C VAL A 80 -12.34 0.74 2.77
N TYR A 81 -12.24 1.60 1.76
CA TYR A 81 -12.56 1.26 0.36
C TYR A 81 -11.30 0.85 -0.41
N PHE A 82 -11.42 -0.13 -1.31
CA PHE A 82 -10.37 -0.50 -2.24
C PHE A 82 -10.72 -0.01 -3.64
N ILE A 83 -10.03 1.03 -4.10
CA ILE A 83 -10.24 1.63 -5.41
C ILE A 83 -9.21 1.09 -6.39
N LYS A 84 -9.65 0.25 -7.33
CA LYS A 84 -8.78 -0.32 -8.37
C LYS A 84 -8.40 0.75 -9.40
N HIS A 85 -7.11 0.83 -9.72
CA HIS A 85 -6.65 1.64 -10.85
C HIS A 85 -7.21 1.04 -12.16
N PRO A 86 -7.72 1.85 -13.10
CA PRO A 86 -8.45 1.33 -14.28
C PRO A 86 -7.65 0.34 -15.13
N GLU A 87 -6.33 0.49 -15.16
CA GLU A 87 -5.42 -0.32 -15.97
C GLU A 87 -4.32 -0.97 -15.12
N PRO A 88 -3.78 -2.14 -15.50
CA PRO A 88 -2.57 -2.66 -14.87
C PRO A 88 -1.43 -1.64 -14.93
N ILE A 89 -0.67 -1.51 -13.84
CA ILE A 89 0.50 -0.62 -13.78
C ILE A 89 1.71 -1.19 -14.53
N GLY A 90 1.65 -2.47 -14.93
CA GLY A 90 2.60 -3.08 -15.84
C GLY A 90 2.48 -4.59 -15.88
N ASN A 91 3.43 -5.23 -16.56
CA ASN A 91 3.53 -6.69 -16.57
C ASN A 91 4.98 -7.16 -16.71
N THR A 92 5.23 -8.43 -16.39
CA THR A 92 6.55 -9.07 -16.56
C THR A 92 6.65 -9.98 -17.78
N ALA A 93 5.61 -10.03 -18.63
CA ALA A 93 5.58 -10.85 -19.83
C ALA A 93 6.28 -10.19 -21.03
N THR A 94 6.43 -8.86 -20.99
CA THR A 94 6.99 -8.07 -22.10
C THR A 94 7.97 -7.03 -21.57
N VAL A 95 8.99 -6.69 -22.37
CA VAL A 95 9.97 -5.65 -22.02
C VAL A 95 9.29 -4.29 -21.80
N ALA A 96 8.34 -3.92 -22.67
CA ALA A 96 7.57 -2.70 -22.50
C ALA A 96 6.73 -2.70 -21.21
N GLY A 97 6.12 -3.85 -20.88
CA GLY A 97 5.42 -4.05 -19.61
C GLY A 97 6.33 -3.87 -18.40
N CYS A 98 7.56 -4.40 -18.45
CA CYS A 98 8.54 -4.26 -17.38
C CYS A 98 8.94 -2.80 -17.18
N TYR A 99 9.14 -2.04 -18.26
CA TYR A 99 9.44 -0.60 -18.17
C TYR A 99 8.28 0.20 -17.59
N ARG A 100 7.04 -0.10 -17.99
CA ARG A 100 5.84 0.54 -17.41
C ARG A 100 5.74 0.23 -15.91
N LEU A 101 5.94 -1.02 -15.52
CA LEU A 101 5.94 -1.45 -14.12
C LEU A 101 7.01 -0.72 -13.31
N LEU A 102 8.24 -0.67 -13.83
CA LEU A 102 9.35 0.01 -13.18
C LEU A 102 9.09 1.51 -13.01
N ALA A 103 8.51 2.16 -14.01
CA ALA A 103 8.14 3.57 -13.94
C ALA A 103 7.07 3.80 -12.85
N ALA A 104 6.03 2.96 -12.78
CA ALA A 104 4.99 3.05 -11.76
C ALA A 104 5.54 2.84 -10.34
N ILE A 105 6.37 1.81 -10.11
CA ILE A 105 6.99 1.57 -8.80
C ILE A 105 7.90 2.75 -8.40
N ARG A 106 8.70 3.27 -9.33
CA ARG A 106 9.55 4.45 -9.06
C ARG A 106 8.73 5.67 -8.67
N TYR A 107 7.61 5.91 -9.34
CA TYR A 107 6.71 7.00 -8.99
C TYR A 107 6.14 6.82 -7.58
N LEU A 108 5.62 5.63 -7.26
CA LEU A 108 5.08 5.34 -5.91
C LEU A 108 6.14 5.54 -4.82
N VAL A 109 7.36 5.06 -5.05
CA VAL A 109 8.44 5.07 -4.06
C VAL A 109 9.13 6.44 -3.93
N SER A 110 9.26 7.20 -5.02
CA SER A 110 10.09 8.42 -5.01
C SER A 110 9.27 9.71 -5.03
N VAL A 111 8.07 9.67 -5.61
CA VAL A 111 7.22 10.87 -5.75
C VAL A 111 6.09 10.81 -4.73
N TRP A 112 5.24 9.78 -4.83
CA TRP A 112 4.10 9.67 -3.91
C TRP A 112 4.54 9.53 -2.45
N SER A 113 5.61 8.78 -2.19
CA SER A 113 6.13 8.63 -0.83
C SER A 113 6.62 9.95 -0.22
N GLU A 114 7.36 10.73 -0.99
CA GLU A 114 8.04 11.94 -0.51
C GLU A 114 7.09 13.13 -0.46
N GLU A 115 6.15 13.21 -1.41
CA GLU A 115 5.25 14.35 -1.56
C GLU A 115 3.91 14.15 -0.85
N VAL A 116 3.47 12.91 -0.61
CA VAL A 116 2.15 12.63 -0.01
C VAL A 116 2.29 11.89 1.31
N PHE A 117 2.89 10.70 1.31
CA PHE A 117 2.91 9.84 2.49
C PHE A 117 3.75 10.41 3.63
N LEU A 118 5.00 10.77 3.35
CA LEU A 118 5.95 11.22 4.36
C LEU A 118 5.52 12.54 5.03
N PRO A 119 5.06 13.58 4.29
CA PRO A 119 4.56 14.80 4.92
C PRO A 119 3.36 14.52 5.84
N TRP A 120 2.39 13.72 5.36
CA TRP A 120 1.24 13.31 6.16
C TRP A 120 1.68 12.55 7.41
N PHE A 121 2.59 11.59 7.28
CA PHE A 121 3.07 10.76 8.40
C PHE A 121 3.78 11.60 9.46
N ILE A 122 4.66 12.52 9.05
CA ILE A 122 5.36 13.42 9.98
C ILE A 122 4.37 14.33 10.71
N GLU A 123 3.43 14.93 9.99
CA GLU A 123 2.46 15.86 10.58
C GLU A 123 1.48 15.17 11.52
N THR A 124 0.98 14.00 11.11
CA THR A 124 -0.16 13.34 11.75
C THR A 124 0.26 12.32 12.79
N VAL A 125 1.30 11.53 12.51
CA VAL A 125 1.73 10.41 13.36
C VAL A 125 2.88 10.83 14.26
N VAL A 126 3.90 11.52 13.72
CA VAL A 126 5.08 11.90 14.51
C VAL A 126 4.79 13.14 15.38
N ARG A 127 4.05 14.12 14.87
CA ARG A 127 3.73 15.37 15.59
C ARG A 127 2.34 15.38 16.22
N GLY A 128 1.50 14.38 15.93
CA GLY A 128 0.09 14.32 16.31
C GLY A 128 -0.20 14.34 17.81
N GLU A 129 0.74 13.86 18.63
CA GLU A 129 0.60 13.79 20.10
C GLU A 129 1.00 15.08 20.84
N SER A 130 1.49 16.12 20.15
CA SER A 130 2.08 17.32 20.79
C SER A 130 1.07 18.41 21.17
N ASN A 131 -0.12 18.08 21.68
CA ASN A 131 -1.05 19.03 22.31
C ASN A 131 -1.99 18.36 23.31
#